data_AF-A0A7K2P3P2-F1
#
_entry.id   AF-A0A7K2P3P2-F1
#
_cell.length_a   1.000
_cell.length_b   1.000
_cell.length_c   1.000
_cell.angle_alpha   90.00
_cell.angle_beta   90.00
_cell.angle_gamma   90.00
#
_symmetry.space_group_name_H-M   'P 1'
#
loop_
_entity.id
_entity.type
_entity.pdbx_description
1 polymer ?
#
loop_
_entity_poly.entity_id
_entity_poly.type
_entity_poly.pdbx_seq_one_letter_code
_entity_poly.pdbx_strand_id
1 'polypeptide(L)'
;MQGTPAPNEHETVGAYALGILDDAEATAFEAHLATCEWCAQQLDELAGMEPMMAALADLPGTGTPAVAESLTVKPSARLSEKLVDEVAERRASKRRRNFYLVGTAAALIIGGPFAAV
;
A
#
# COMPACT_ATOMS: atom_id res chain seq x y z
N MET A 1 1.14 -11.31 -17.20
CA MET A 1 0.48 -10.65 -16.05
C MET A 1 1.52 -10.59 -14.96
N GLN A 2 2.20 -9.44 -14.83
CA GLN A 2 3.42 -9.31 -14.04
C GLN A 2 3.04 -8.95 -12.60
N GLY A 3 3.30 -9.86 -11.66
CA GLY A 3 3.15 -9.59 -10.23
C GLY A 3 4.03 -8.40 -9.85
N THR A 4 3.38 -7.30 -9.46
CA THR A 4 4.02 -6.22 -8.73
C THR A 4 4.72 -6.84 -7.52
N PRO A 5 5.99 -6.48 -7.20
CA PRO A 5 6.65 -7.00 -6.01
C PRO A 5 5.71 -6.76 -4.82
N ALA A 6 5.27 -7.85 -4.19
CA ALA A 6 4.26 -7.80 -3.14
C ALA A 6 4.66 -6.67 -2.18
N PRO A 7 3.85 -5.58 -2.07
CA PRO A 7 3.99 -4.69 -0.93
C PRO A 7 3.94 -5.58 0.31
N ASN A 8 4.65 -5.20 1.37
CA ASN A 8 4.70 -5.98 2.59
C ASN A 8 3.28 -6.46 2.92
N GLU A 9 3.03 -7.77 3.10
CA GLU A 9 1.66 -8.31 3.25
C GLU A 9 0.95 -7.71 4.49
N HIS A 10 1.71 -7.07 5.37
CA HIS A 10 1.22 -6.24 6.47
C HIS A 10 0.74 -4.85 6.06
N GLU A 11 1.24 -4.26 4.97
CA GLU A 11 0.74 -3.02 4.37
C GLU A 11 -0.60 -3.24 3.65
N THR A 12 -0.89 -4.45 3.18
CA THR A 12 -2.15 -4.76 2.48
C THR A 12 -3.35 -4.89 3.41
N VAL A 13 -3.15 -5.02 4.73
CA VAL A 13 -4.24 -5.08 5.73
C VAL A 13 -5.19 -3.89 5.66
N GLY A 14 -4.63 -2.68 5.50
CA GLY A 14 -5.44 -1.46 5.41
C GLY A 14 -6.20 -1.37 4.09
N ALA A 15 -5.58 -1.82 3.00
CA ALA A 15 -6.23 -1.86 1.70
C ALA A 15 -7.36 -2.92 1.65
N TYR A 16 -7.17 -4.06 2.33
CA TYR A 16 -8.21 -5.07 2.50
C TYR A 16 -9.40 -4.54 3.30
N ALA A 17 -9.15 -3.89 4.45
CA ALA A 17 -10.20 -3.28 5.27
C ALA A 17 -10.99 -2.18 4.54
N LEU A 18 -10.34 -1.43 3.66
CA LEU A 18 -10.98 -0.42 2.81
C LEU A 18 -11.70 -1.00 1.58
N GLY A 19 -11.56 -2.31 1.32
CA GLY A 19 -12.18 -2.99 0.17
C GLY A 19 -11.63 -2.56 -1.19
N ILE A 20 -10.36 -2.13 -1.27
CA ILE A 20 -9.74 -1.64 -2.52
C ILE A 20 -8.85 -2.68 -3.23
N LEU A 21 -8.74 -3.90 -2.68
CA LEU A 21 -8.04 -5.02 -3.30
C LEU A 21 -8.88 -5.62 -4.44
N ASP A 22 -8.20 -6.14 -5.46
CA ASP A 22 -8.86 -7.03 -6.43
C ASP A 22 -9.09 -8.44 -5.86
N ASP A 23 -9.94 -9.23 -6.52
CA ASP A 23 -10.35 -10.56 -6.02
C ASP A 23 -9.17 -11.52 -5.80
N ALA A 24 -8.12 -11.42 -6.64
CA ALA A 24 -6.96 -12.29 -6.55
C ALA A 24 -6.05 -11.88 -5.39
N GLU A 25 -5.84 -10.58 -5.20
CA GLU A 25 -5.11 -10.02 -4.07
C GLU A 25 -5.83 -10.28 -2.75
N ALA A 26 -7.16 -10.16 -2.70
CA ALA A 26 -7.97 -10.46 -1.53
C ALA A 26 -7.82 -11.94 -1.10
N THR A 27 -7.95 -12.86 -2.05
CA THR A 27 -7.78 -14.31 -1.78
C THR A 27 -6.39 -14.64 -1.25
N ALA A 28 -5.35 -14.00 -1.81
CA ALA A 28 -3.97 -14.19 -1.34
C ALA A 28 -3.79 -13.66 0.09
N PHE A 29 -4.39 -12.51 0.41
CA PHE A 29 -4.36 -11.92 1.74
C PHE A 29 -5.13 -12.74 2.78
N GLU A 30 -6.26 -13.36 2.42
CA GLU A 30 -6.99 -14.29 3.28
C GLU A 30 -6.16 -15.53 3.66
N ALA A 31 -5.39 -16.06 2.71
CA ALA A 31 -4.47 -17.16 3.00
C ALA A 31 -3.38 -16.76 4.00
N HIS A 32 -2.87 -15.52 3.91
CA HIS A 32 -1.92 -14.98 4.88
C HIS A 32 -2.57 -14.77 6.26
N LEU A 33 -3.78 -14.21 6.30
CA LEU A 33 -4.54 -13.96 7.52
C LEU A 33 -4.71 -15.22 8.37
N ALA A 34 -4.95 -16.38 7.73
CA ALA A 34 -5.06 -17.66 8.42
C ALA A 34 -3.79 -18.08 9.18
N THR A 35 -2.64 -17.46 8.90
CA THR A 35 -1.34 -17.84 9.44
C THR A 35 -0.66 -16.72 10.25
N CYS A 36 -1.22 -15.51 10.28
CA CYS A 36 -0.60 -14.35 10.91
C CYS A 36 -1.53 -13.67 11.93
N GLU A 37 -1.22 -13.86 13.21
CA GLU A 37 -1.95 -13.26 14.34
C GLU A 37 -1.92 -11.74 14.33
N TRP A 38 -0.79 -11.13 13.92
CA TRP A 38 -0.67 -9.67 13.86
C TRP A 38 -1.64 -9.04 12.86
N CYS A 39 -1.82 -9.67 11.69
CA CYS A 39 -2.77 -9.19 10.69
C CYS A 39 -4.22 -9.36 11.16
N ALA A 40 -4.53 -10.46 11.85
CA ALA A 40 -5.85 -10.68 12.45
C ALA A 40 -6.17 -9.61 13.51
N GLN A 41 -5.23 -9.35 14.42
CA GLN A 41 -5.37 -8.33 15.46
C GLN A 41 -5.55 -6.92 14.86
N GLN A 42 -4.76 -6.57 13.84
CA GLN A 42 -4.90 -5.27 13.17
C GLN A 42 -6.25 -5.10 12.46
N LEU A 43 -6.79 -6.16 11.85
CA LEU A 43 -8.12 -6.08 11.25
C LEU A 43 -9.21 -5.92 12.30
N ASP A 44 -9.10 -6.61 13.43
CA ASP A 44 -10.06 -6.51 14.53
C ASP A 44 -10.04 -5.09 15.14
N GLU A 45 -8.86 -4.49 15.29
CA GLU A 45 -8.74 -3.09 15.71
C GLU A 45 -9.37 -2.11 14.72
N LEU A 46 -9.23 -2.36 13.41
CA LEU A 46 -9.89 -1.55 12.37
C LEU A 46 -11.42 -1.72 12.40
N ALA A 47 -11.90 -2.97 12.53
CA ALA A 47 -13.32 -3.29 12.66
C ALA A 47 -13.93 -2.71 13.95
N GLY A 48 -13.15 -2.66 15.04
CA GLY A 48 -13.55 -2.05 16.31
C GLY A 48 -13.86 -0.55 16.22
N MET A 49 -13.38 0.14 15.19
CA MET A 49 -13.72 1.54 14.90
C MET A 49 -15.01 1.71 14.08
N GLU A 50 -15.50 0.67 13.40
CA GLU A 50 -16.74 0.69 12.62
C GLU A 50 -17.97 1.16 13.42
N PRO A 51 -18.24 0.68 14.65
CA PRO A 51 -19.40 1.15 15.42
C PRO A 51 -19.30 2.64 15.79
N MET A 52 -18.08 3.16 16.01
CA MET A 52 -17.86 4.57 16.28
C MET A 52 -18.09 5.42 15.03
N MET A 53 -17.63 4.94 13.87
CA MET A 53 -17.87 5.59 12.57
C MET A 53 -19.35 5.55 12.17
N ALA A 54 -20.05 4.44 12.43
CA ALA A 54 -21.49 4.31 12.18
C ALA A 54 -22.31 5.26 13.07
N ALA A 55 -21.95 5.39 14.35
CA ALA A 55 -22.59 6.36 15.25
C ALA A 55 -22.36 7.81 14.82
N LEU A 56 -21.20 8.12 14.22
CA LEU A 56 -20.91 9.44 13.64
C LEU A 56 -21.68 9.69 12.34
N ALA A 57 -21.91 8.67 11.52
CA ALA A 57 -22.66 8.77 10.26
C ALA A 57 -24.17 9.00 10.49
N ASP A 58 -24.72 8.48 11.57
CA ASP A 58 -26.13 8.65 11.95
C ASP A 58 -26.42 10.03 12.57
N LEU A 59 -25.37 10.81 12.90
CA LEU A 59 -25.52 12.13 13.49
C LEU A 59 -25.91 13.17 12.43
N PRO A 60 -27.07 13.84 12.52
CA PRO A 60 -27.47 14.83 11.55
C PRO A 60 -26.54 16.06 11.63
N GLY A 61 -25.72 16.27 10.59
CA GLY A 61 -24.83 17.43 10.43
C GLY A 61 -23.32 17.12 10.33
N THR A 62 -22.90 15.89 10.62
CA THR A 62 -21.48 15.45 10.52
C THR A 62 -21.01 15.18 9.09
N GLY A 63 -21.94 14.95 8.15
CA GLY A 63 -21.64 14.86 6.71
C GLY A 63 -21.35 16.19 6.02
N THR A 64 -21.24 17.30 6.77
CA THR A 64 -20.95 18.61 6.17
C THR A 64 -19.44 18.81 5.97
N PRO A 65 -18.99 19.23 4.77
CA PRO A 65 -17.57 19.42 4.46
C PRO A 65 -16.88 20.45 5.37
N ALA A 66 -17.64 21.29 6.08
CA ALA A 66 -17.12 22.26 7.03
C ALA A 66 -16.38 21.63 8.22
N VAL A 67 -16.83 20.46 8.70
CA VAL A 67 -16.15 19.75 9.80
C VAL A 67 -14.89 19.05 9.28
N ALA A 68 -14.94 18.48 8.07
CA ALA A 68 -13.79 17.87 7.40
C ALA A 68 -12.69 18.89 7.06
N GLU A 69 -13.06 20.13 6.71
CA GLU A 69 -12.13 21.22 6.45
C GLU A 69 -11.46 21.72 7.74
N SER A 70 -12.16 21.61 8.88
CA SER A 70 -11.65 21.97 10.21
C SER A 70 -10.77 20.88 10.82
N LEU A 71 -11.04 19.61 10.50
CA LEU A 71 -10.27 18.44 10.96
C LEU A 71 -9.08 18.11 10.05
N THR A 72 -9.09 18.61 8.81
CA THR A 72 -7.93 18.58 7.92
C THR A 72 -6.91 19.61 8.41
N VAL A 73 -5.89 19.14 9.13
CA VAL A 73 -4.65 19.91 9.30
C VAL A 73 -4.01 19.99 7.91
N LYS A 74 -4.40 21.00 7.12
CA LYS A 74 -3.82 21.24 5.79
C LYS A 74 -2.35 21.62 5.99
N PRO A 75 -1.39 20.74 5.65
CA PRO A 75 0.01 21.13 5.66
C PRO A 75 0.16 22.30 4.70
N SER A 76 1.08 23.23 4.98
CA SER A 76 1.34 24.31 4.03
C SER A 76 1.65 23.71 2.66
N ALA A 77 1.13 24.30 1.57
CA ALA A 77 1.19 23.69 0.23
C ALA A 77 2.61 23.26 -0.18
N ARG A 78 3.63 24.01 0.27
CA ARG A 78 5.05 23.70 0.05
C ARG A 78 5.53 22.42 0.74
N LEU A 79 4.98 22.06 1.89
CA LEU A 79 5.32 20.82 2.59
C LEU A 79 4.70 19.63 1.86
N SER A 80 3.46 19.75 1.39
CA SER A 80 2.80 18.71 0.60
C SER A 80 3.55 18.44 -0.71
N GLU A 81 3.94 19.49 -1.43
CA GLU A 81 4.76 19.35 -2.65
C GLU A 81 6.08 18.63 -2.37
N LYS A 82 6.81 19.03 -1.32
CA LYS A 82 8.06 18.37 -0.95
C LYS A 82 7.89 16.90 -0.58
N LEU A 83 6.83 16.54 0.12
CA LEU A 83 6.57 15.13 0.49
C LEU A 83 6.18 14.30 -0.73
N VAL A 84 5.39 14.86 -1.65
CA VAL A 84 5.03 14.20 -2.91
C VAL A 84 6.27 14.00 -3.79
N ASP A 85 7.12 15.01 -3.90
CA ASP A 85 8.39 14.94 -4.64
C ASP A 85 9.34 13.90 -4.03
N GLU A 86 9.49 13.89 -2.70
CA GLU A 86 10.32 12.90 -2.00
C GLU A 86 9.83 11.46 -2.23
N VAL A 87 8.51 11.23 -2.16
CA VAL A 87 7.93 9.90 -2.46
C VAL A 87 8.16 9.53 -3.92
N ALA A 88 8.02 10.47 -4.85
CA ALA A 88 8.26 10.25 -6.28
C ALA A 88 9.74 9.92 -6.56
N GLU A 89 10.67 10.65 -5.96
CA GLU A 89 12.11 10.42 -6.06
C GLU A 89 12.49 9.06 -5.48
N ARG A 90 11.98 8.72 -4.30
CA ARG A 90 12.24 7.44 -3.64
C ARG A 90 11.70 6.27 -4.47
N ARG A 91 10.52 6.41 -5.08
CA ARG A 91 9.93 5.42 -5.99
C ARG A 91 10.75 5.28 -7.27
N ALA A 92 11.21 6.38 -7.85
CA ALA A 92 12.06 6.38 -9.04
C ALA A 92 13.43 5.72 -8.77
N SER A 93 14.05 6.03 -7.63
CA SER A 93 15.31 5.42 -7.18
C SER A 93 15.18 3.90 -7.01
N LYS A 94 14.12 3.44 -6.32
CA LYS A 94 13.83 2.00 -6.16
C LYS A 94 13.64 1.32 -7.51
N ARG A 95 12.92 1.95 -8.45
CA ARG A 95 12.68 1.41 -9.80
C ARG A 95 13.96 1.29 -10.61
N ARG A 96 14.83 2.31 -10.60
CA ARG A 96 16.15 2.27 -11.27
C ARG A 96 17.02 1.16 -10.70
N ARG A 97 17.10 1.03 -9.37
CA ARG A 97 17.85 -0.04 -8.70
C ARG A 97 17.37 -1.42 -9.14
N ASN A 98 16.06 -1.60 -9.23
CA ASN A 98 15.47 -2.86 -9.69
C ASN A 98 15.80 -3.14 -11.17
N PHE A 99 15.77 -2.12 -12.04
CA PHE A 99 16.18 -2.26 -13.44
C PHE A 99 17.65 -2.65 -13.59
N TYR A 100 18.55 -2.09 -12.76
CA TYR A 100 19.95 -2.52 -12.76
C TYR A 100 20.10 -3.99 -12.36
N LEU A 101 19.37 -4.45 -11.34
CA LEU A 101 19.39 -5.86 -10.93
C LEU A 101 18.82 -6.80 -12.00
N VAL A 102 17.76 -6.38 -12.70
CA VAL A 102 17.22 -7.15 -13.84
C VAL A 102 18.21 -7.15 -15.02
N GLY A 103 18.84 -6.01 -15.29
CA GLY A 103 19.84 -5.88 -16.34
C GLY A 103 21.07 -6.76 -16.11
N THR A 104 21.59 -6.83 -14.88
CA THR A 104 22.71 -7.73 -14.54
C THR A 104 22.31 -9.20 -14.65
N ALA A 105 21.11 -9.58 -14.20
CA ALA A 105 20.60 -10.94 -14.36
C ALA A 105 20.44 -11.33 -15.84
N ALA A 106 19.89 -10.44 -16.67
CA ALA A 106 19.76 -10.66 -18.11
C ALA A 106 21.13 -10.77 -18.81
N ALA A 107 22.10 -9.94 -18.43
CA ALA A 107 23.46 -10.03 -18.96
C ALA A 107 24.15 -11.36 -18.60
N LEU A 108 23.94 -11.88 -17.38
CA LEU A 108 24.45 -13.19 -16.98
C LEU A 108 23.79 -14.34 -17.75
N ILE A 109 22.49 -14.24 -18.04
CA ILE A 109 21.76 -15.25 -18.83
C ILE A 109 22.20 -15.25 -20.30
N ILE A 110 22.40 -14.08 -20.89
CA ILE A 110 22.79 -13.93 -22.31
C ILE A 110 24.29 -14.17 -22.50
N GLY A 111 25.13 -13.82 -21.52
CA GLY A 111 26.58 -14.04 -21.55
C GLY A 111 27.02 -15.44 -21.08
N GLY A 112 26.18 -16.15 -20.34
CA GLY A 112 26.44 -17.50 -19.83
C GLY A 112 26.76 -18.58 -20.87
N PRO A 113 26.12 -18.63 -22.06
CA PRO A 113 26.40 -19.69 -23.01
C PRO A 113 27.69 -19.49 -23.81
N PHE A 114 28.32 -18.30 -23.78
CA PHE A 114 29.58 -18.04 -24.50
C PHE A 114 30.84 -18.36 -23.69
N ALA A 115 30.73 -18.65 -22.39
CA ALA A 115 31.86 -19.07 -21.56
C ALA A 115 32.01 -20.61 -21.47
N ALA A 116 31.10 -21.37 -22.09
CA ALA A 116 31.06 -22.83 -22.04
C ALA A 116 31.32 -23.51 -23.40
N VAL A 117 31.81 -22.79 -24.42
CA VAL A 117 32.26 -23.35 -25.71
C VAL A 117 33.74 -23.10 -25.94
#